data_AF-A0A1Y4HF48-F1
#
_entry.id   AF-A0A1Y4HF48-F1
#
_cell.length_a   1.000
_cell.length_b   1.000
_cell.length_c   1.000
_cell.angle_alpha   90.00
_cell.angle_beta   90.00
_cell.angle_gamma   90.00
#
_symmetry.space_group_name_H-M   'P 1'
#
loop_
_entity.id
_entity.type
_entity.pdbx_description
1 polymer ?
#
loop_
_entity_poly.entity_id
_entity_poly.type
_entity_poly.pdbx_seq_one_letter_code
_entity_poly.pdbx_strand_id
1 'polypeptide(L)'
;MNEKIEKLKASIERDQQRIRDLQESITQKEKKLRQLELSEVMGKLNTIKTDRMDVLGIVEAIQNRDLETLMTLMEGDTDDERGNQSADKLGV
;
A
#
# COMPACT_ATOMS: atom_id res chain seq x y z
N MET A 1 56.09 -6.08 -23.69
CA MET A 1 54.63 -5.86 -23.50
C MET A 1 54.36 -4.38 -23.63
N ASN A 2 53.36 -3.94 -24.39
CA ASN A 2 53.14 -2.51 -24.66
C ASN A 2 52.37 -1.87 -23.49
N GLU A 3 53.03 -1.02 -22.71
CA GLU A 3 52.45 -0.38 -21.51
C GLU A 3 51.15 0.40 -21.78
N LYS A 4 50.99 0.95 -22.98
CA LYS A 4 49.74 1.66 -23.35
C LYS A 4 48.56 0.69 -23.43
N ILE A 5 48.79 -0.54 -23.89
CA ILE A 5 47.76 -1.57 -23.99
C ILE A 5 47.34 -2.01 -22.58
N GLU A 6 48.29 -2.25 -21.68
CA GLU A 6 47.98 -2.68 -20.30
C GLU A 6 47.27 -1.60 -19.48
N LYS A 7 47.66 -0.33 -19.65
CA LYS A 7 46.94 0.79 -19.04
C LYS A 7 45.49 0.89 -19.53
N LEU A 8 45.26 0.65 -20.82
CA LEU A 8 43.92 0.70 -21.39
C LEU A 8 43.05 -0.46 -20.89
N LYS A 9 43.59 -1.69 -20.83
CA LYS A 9 42.90 -2.85 -20.24
C LYS A 9 42.49 -2.59 -18.79
N ALA A 10 43.42 -2.09 -17.97
CA ALA A 10 43.13 -1.76 -16.57
C ALA A 10 42.09 -0.62 -16.42
N SER A 11 42.00 0.29 -17.39
CA SER A 11 40.92 1.29 -17.42
C SER A 11 39.57 0.64 -17.71
N ILE A 12 39.51 -0.21 -18.74
CA ILE A 12 38.29 -0.91 -19.14
C ILE A 12 37.75 -1.79 -18.01
N GLU A 13 38.62 -2.51 -17.30
CA GLU A 13 38.22 -3.34 -16.16
C GLU A 13 37.61 -2.51 -15.03
N ARG A 14 38.18 -1.33 -14.74
CA ARG A 14 37.65 -0.41 -13.73
C ARG A 14 36.30 0.16 -14.15
N ASP A 15 36.13 0.53 -15.41
CA ASP A 15 34.87 1.04 -15.93
C ASP A 15 33.79 -0.05 -15.89
N GLN A 16 34.12 -1.29 -16.23
CA GLN A 16 33.22 -2.44 -16.11
C GLN A 16 32.81 -2.71 -14.66
N GLN A 17 33.73 -2.61 -13.70
CA GLN A 17 33.40 -2.75 -12.29
C GLN A 17 32.45 -1.63 -11.85
N ARG A 18 32.73 -0.39 -12.24
CA ARG A 18 31.88 0.76 -11.90
C ARG A 18 30.47 0.62 -12.46
N ILE A 19 30.31 0.06 -13.66
CA ILE A 19 29.00 -0.25 -14.24
C ILE A 19 28.24 -1.25 -13.37
N ARG A 20 28.90 -2.33 -12.91
CA ARG A 20 28.27 -3.33 -12.03
C ARG A 20 27.80 -2.70 -10.71
N ASP A 21 28.66 -1.91 -10.08
CA ASP A 21 28.34 -1.24 -8.80
C ASP A 21 27.15 -0.27 -8.96
N LEU A 22 27.11 0.46 -10.08
CA LEU A 22 26.00 1.37 -10.39
C LEU A 22 24.69 0.61 -10.63
N GLN A 23 24.74 -0.52 -11.35
CA GLN A 23 23.57 -1.37 -11.57
C GLN A 23 23.01 -1.90 -10.25
N GLU A 24 23.86 -2.40 -9.35
CA GLU A 24 23.42 -2.87 -8.04
C GLU A 24 22.80 -1.74 -7.21
N SER A 25 23.43 -0.55 -7.22
CA SER A 25 22.89 0.63 -6.53
C SER A 25 21.52 1.05 -7.06
N ILE A 26 21.31 0.98 -8.38
CA ILE A 26 20.00 1.27 -9.00
C ILE A 26 18.96 0.26 -8.50
N THR A 27 19.25 -1.04 -8.54
CA THR A 27 18.33 -2.09 -8.08
C THR A 27 17.94 -1.89 -6.61
N GLN A 28 18.90 -1.54 -5.74
CA GLN A 28 18.61 -1.24 -4.33
C GLN A 28 17.71 -0.02 -4.15
N LYS A 29 17.95 1.06 -4.92
CA LYS A 29 17.12 2.28 -4.89
C LYS A 29 15.70 2.01 -5.38
N GLU A 30 15.54 1.25 -6.46
CA GLU A 30 14.21 0.85 -6.96
C GLU A 30 13.45 0.01 -5.94
N LYS A 31 14.13 -0.92 -5.26
CA LYS A 31 13.51 -1.70 -4.17
C LYS A 31 13.03 -0.78 -3.05
N LYS A 32 13.85 0.19 -2.65
CA LYS A 32 13.49 1.17 -1.61
C LYS A 32 12.34 2.07 -2.05
N LEU A 33 12.32 2.50 -3.32
CA LEU A 33 11.23 3.28 -3.89
C LEU A 33 9.90 2.52 -3.78
N ARG A 34 9.87 1.26 -4.26
CA ARG A 34 8.67 0.42 -4.17
C ARG A 34 8.18 0.23 -2.73
N GLN A 35 9.10 0.10 -1.76
CA GLN A 35 8.73 0.01 -0.34
C GLN A 35 8.09 1.31 0.18
N LEU A 36 8.63 2.47 -0.21
CA LEU A 36 8.08 3.76 0.19
C LEU A 36 6.72 4.01 -0.45
N GLU A 37 6.57 3.73 -1.75
CA GLU A 37 5.29 3.83 -2.46
C GLU A 37 4.23 2.93 -1.80
N LEU A 38 4.58 1.68 -1.47
CA LEU A 38 3.68 0.77 -0.76
C LEU A 38 3.31 1.33 0.63
N SER A 39 4.27 1.86 1.38
CA SER A 39 4.02 2.47 2.68
C SER A 39 3.10 3.69 2.58
N GLU A 40 3.23 4.50 1.54
CA GLU A 40 2.37 5.66 1.31
C GLU A 40 0.94 5.23 0.95
N VAL A 41 0.80 4.22 0.09
CA VAL A 41 -0.52 3.62 -0.24
C VAL A 41 -1.18 3.07 1.02
N MET A 42 -0.44 2.32 1.85
CA MET A 42 -0.95 1.80 3.12
C MET A 42 -1.31 2.92 4.11
N GLY A 43 -0.51 3.99 4.14
CA GLY A 43 -0.81 5.19 4.92
C GLY A 43 -2.13 5.84 4.51
N LYS A 44 -2.32 6.06 3.20
CA LYS A 44 -3.58 6.58 2.63
C LYS A 44 -4.75 5.65 2.89
N LEU A 45 -4.54 4.33 2.78
CA LEU A 45 -5.56 3.33 3.09
C LEU A 45 -6.00 3.40 4.55
N ASN A 46 -5.05 3.57 5.47
CA ASN A 46 -5.34 3.78 6.88
C ASN A 46 -6.07 5.11 7.14
N THR A 47 -5.77 6.17 6.38
CA THR A 47 -6.53 7.43 6.46
C THR A 47 -7.99 7.25 6.01
N ILE A 48 -8.23 6.48 4.95
CA ILE A 48 -9.60 6.14 4.51
C ILE A 48 -10.30 5.29 5.58
N LYS A 49 -9.58 4.38 6.24
CA LYS A 49 -10.09 3.62 7.39
C LYS A 49 -10.51 4.53 8.54
N THR A 50 -9.77 5.60 8.82
CA THR A 50 -10.17 6.61 9.83
C THR A 50 -11.36 7.47 9.41
N ASP A 51 -11.62 7.63 8.10
CA ASP A 51 -12.78 8.35 7.56
C ASP A 51 -14.04 7.45 7.40
N ARG A 52 -14.14 6.37 8.17
CA ARG A 52 -15.29 5.43 8.27
C ARG A 52 -15.48 4.41 7.12
N MET A 53 -14.47 4.15 6.29
CA MET A 53 -14.55 3.05 5.31
C MET A 53 -13.41 2.04 5.49
N ASP A 54 -13.74 0.82 5.92
CA ASP A 54 -12.79 -0.28 6.03
C ASP A 54 -12.49 -0.90 4.65
N VAL A 55 -11.68 -0.20 3.87
CA VAL A 55 -11.35 -0.56 2.47
C VAL A 55 -10.68 -1.93 2.36
N LEU A 56 -9.92 -2.36 3.37
CA LEU A 56 -9.32 -3.71 3.38
C LEU A 56 -10.40 -4.80 3.45
N GLY A 57 -11.38 -4.63 4.34
CA GLY A 57 -12.54 -5.53 4.41
C GLY A 57 -13.36 -5.54 3.12
N ILE A 58 -13.52 -4.38 2.47
CA ILE A 58 -14.19 -4.27 1.17
C ILE A 58 -13.46 -5.09 0.09
N VAL A 59 -12.13 -4.94 0.00
CA VAL A 59 -11.31 -5.67 -0.98
C VAL A 59 -11.37 -7.18 -0.73
N GLU A 60 -11.30 -7.60 0.53
CA GLU A 60 -11.38 -9.02 0.91
C GLU A 60 -12.76 -9.62 0.62
N ALA A 61 -13.85 -8.89 0.91
CA ALA A 61 -15.21 -9.31 0.60
C ALA A 61 -15.44 -9.44 -0.91
N ILE A 62 -14.89 -8.51 -1.73
CA ILE A 62 -14.93 -8.62 -3.19
C ILE A 62 -14.19 -9.87 -3.69
N GLN A 63 -12.99 -10.14 -3.17
CA GLN A 63 -12.20 -11.31 -3.57
C GLN A 63 -12.90 -12.63 -3.20
N ASN A 64 -13.53 -12.68 -2.02
CA ASN A 64 -14.24 -13.85 -1.52
C ASN A 64 -15.68 -13.96 -2.05
N ARG A 65 -16.14 -12.99 -2.86
CA ARG A 65 -17.53 -12.87 -3.34
C ARG A 65 -18.56 -12.85 -2.21
N ASP A 66 -18.16 -12.32 -1.06
CA ASP A 66 -18.99 -12.19 0.13
C ASP A 66 -19.80 -10.89 0.03
N LEU A 67 -20.97 -11.01 -0.59
CA LEU A 67 -21.86 -9.88 -0.85
C LEU A 67 -22.43 -9.26 0.43
N GLU A 68 -22.62 -10.08 1.47
CA GLU A 68 -23.24 -9.66 2.73
C GLU A 68 -22.26 -8.79 3.53
N THR A 69 -21.03 -9.28 3.72
CA THR A 69 -19.95 -8.52 4.35
C THR A 69 -19.65 -7.23 3.57
N LEU A 70 -19.69 -7.28 2.24
CA LEU A 70 -19.47 -6.10 1.40
C LEU A 70 -20.54 -5.02 1.64
N MET A 71 -21.83 -5.39 1.74
CA MET A 71 -22.91 -4.43 2.01
C MET A 71 -22.79 -3.79 3.39
N THR A 72 -22.51 -4.60 4.42
CA THR A 72 -22.33 -4.09 5.79
C THR A 72 -21.17 -3.09 5.90
N LEU A 73 -20.06 -3.36 5.21
CA LEU A 73 -18.90 -2.47 5.19
C LEU A 73 -19.13 -1.19 4.37
N MET A 74 -20.06 -1.22 3.41
CA MET A 74 -20.41 -0.07 2.56
C MET A 74 -21.48 0.85 3.18
N GLU A 75 -22.36 0.33 4.03
CA GLU A 75 -23.40 1.12 4.69
C GLU A 75 -22.85 2.04 5.80
N GLY A 76 -21.69 1.70 6.37
CA GLY A 76 -21.11 2.39 7.53
C GLY A 76 -22.00 2.27 8.77
N ASP A 77 -21.44 2.45 9.98
CA ASP A 77 -22.26 2.49 11.21
C ASP A 77 -23.30 3.62 11.09
N THR A 78 -24.50 3.26 10.67
CA THR A 78 -25.72 4.07 10.73
C THR A 78 -26.42 3.81 12.05
N ASP A 79 -25.66 3.93 13.15
CA ASP A 79 -26.24 4.13 14.48
C ASP A 79 -26.46 5.64 14.68
N ASP A 80 -27.49 6.18 14.01
CA ASP A 80 -28.16 7.41 14.45
C ASP A 80 -29.66 7.12 14.62
N GLU A 81 -30.01 6.89 15.89
CA GLU A 81 -31.32 7.07 16.52
C GLU A 81 -32.51 6.16 16.10
N ARG A 82 -32.47 4.88 16.52
CA ARG A 82 -33.69 4.19 16.99
C ARG A 82 -33.83 4.33 18.51
N GLY A 83 -33.95 5.57 18.96
CA GLY A 83 -34.16 5.93 20.36
C GLY A 83 -35.36 6.84 20.54
N ASN A 84 -36.59 6.32 20.36
CA ASN A 84 -37.69 6.84 21.16
C ASN A 84 -38.72 5.76 21.48
N GLN A 85 -39.06 5.74 22.76
CA GLN A 85 -39.58 4.62 23.51
C GLN A 85 -41.08 4.43 23.30
N SER A 86 -41.49 3.17 23.34
CA SER A 86 -42.87 2.78 23.60
C SER A 86 -43.24 3.19 25.02
N ALA A 87 -44.19 4.12 25.20
CA ALA A 87 -45.13 4.17 26.32
C ALA A 87 -46.08 5.38 26.18
N ASP A 88 -47.21 5.22 25.50
CA ASP A 88 -48.45 5.78 26.04
C ASP A 88 -49.68 4.99 25.55
N LYS A 89 -50.03 3.97 26.33
CA LYS A 89 -51.39 3.50 26.52
C LYS A 89 -51.54 3.30 28.02
N LEU A 90 -52.28 4.19 28.70
CA LEU A 90 -53.31 3.86 29.69
C LEU A 90 -53.98 5.13 30.26
N GLY A 91 -55.19 5.39 29.75
CA GLY A 91 -56.38 6.05 30.32
C GLY A 91 -56.30 7.07 31.46
N VAL A 92 -56.89 8.25 31.21
CA VAL A 92 -58.22 8.67 31.74
C VAL A 92 -58.99 9.37 30.64
#